data_AF-A0A418W3G7-F1
#
_entry.id   AF-A0A418W3G7-F1
#
_cell.length_a   1.000
_cell.length_b   1.000
_cell.length_c   1.000
_cell.angle_alpha   90.00
_cell.angle_beta   90.00
_cell.angle_gamma   90.00
#
_symmetry.space_group_name_H-M   'P 1'
#
loop_
_entity.id
_entity.type
_entity.pdbx_description
1 polymer ?
#
loop_
_entity_poly.entity_id
_entity_poly.type
_entity_poly.pdbx_seq_one_letter_code
_entity_poly.pdbx_strand_id
1 'polypeptide(L)'
;MDGVTGIAAGIAVELQRLLPDQRKTQRANLALLVATMLDVRSANLMALAAGLLRDVARIDMRYQWITRVLMNRLINPDAVMAPFAREVLCRLSDDGRIAPVSAARMVL
;
A
#
# COMPACT_ATOMS: atom_id res chain seq x y z
N MET A 1 13.13 16.76 -3.32
CA MET A 1 12.33 15.63 -2.81
C MET A 1 12.68 14.45 -3.68
N ASP A 2 13.31 13.45 -3.09
CA ASP A 2 13.61 12.15 -3.68
C ASP A 2 12.33 11.46 -4.19
N GLY A 3 12.45 10.70 -5.28
CA GLY A 3 11.31 10.14 -6.01
C GLY A 3 10.38 9.29 -5.13
N VAL A 4 10.95 8.46 -4.25
CA VAL A 4 10.21 7.53 -3.39
C VAL A 4 9.45 8.25 -2.27
N THR A 5 10.05 9.27 -1.63
CA THR A 5 9.36 10.07 -0.62
C THR A 5 8.20 10.87 -1.23
N GLY A 6 8.37 11.36 -2.47
CA GLY A 6 7.28 11.98 -3.22
C GLY A 6 6.11 11.02 -3.50
N ILE A 7 6.41 9.79 -3.92
CA ILE A 7 5.42 8.74 -4.14
C ILE A 7 4.70 8.38 -2.82
N ALA A 8 5.45 8.22 -1.73
CA ALA A 8 4.87 7.94 -0.41
C ALA A 8 3.92 9.05 0.06
N ALA A 9 4.27 10.31 -0.16
CA ALA A 9 3.40 11.44 0.15
C ALA A 9 2.11 11.42 -0.67
N GLY A 10 2.21 11.17 -1.98
CA GLY A 10 1.04 11.03 -2.86
C GLY A 10 0.11 9.90 -2.44
N ILE A 11 0.66 8.72 -2.15
CA ILE A 11 -0.11 7.58 -1.66
C ILE A 11 -0.77 7.90 -0.30
N ALA A 12 -0.07 8.60 0.60
CA ALA A 12 -0.63 8.98 1.90
C ALA A 12 -1.84 9.92 1.77
N VAL A 13 -1.79 10.87 0.82
CA VAL A 13 -2.92 11.75 0.49
C VAL A 13 -4.09 10.93 -0.05
N GLU A 14 -3.83 9.99 -0.94
CA GLU A 14 -4.90 9.16 -1.51
C GLU A 14 -5.54 8.24 -0.47
N LEU A 15 -4.73 7.60 0.38
CA LEU A 15 -5.23 6.82 1.51
C LEU A 15 -6.03 7.69 2.50
N GLN A 16 -5.66 8.97 2.67
CA GLN A 16 -6.43 9.89 3.51
C GLN A 16 -7.80 10.20 2.90
N ARG A 17 -7.88 10.34 1.57
CA ARG A 17 -9.13 10.57 0.85
C ARG A 17 -10.06 9.36 0.93
N LEU A 18 -9.52 8.16 0.74
CA LEU A 18 -10.31 6.92 0.64
C LEU A 18 -10.61 6.27 2.00
N LEU A 19 -9.76 6.49 3.00
CA LEU A 19 -9.86 5.85 4.31
C LEU A 19 -9.79 6.92 5.41
N PRO A 20 -10.72 7.88 5.46
CA PRO A 20 -10.64 9.03 6.38
C PRO A 20 -10.59 8.60 7.86
N ASP A 21 -11.29 7.52 8.21
CA ASP A 21 -11.41 7.00 9.58
C ASP A 21 -10.22 6.14 10.02
N GLN A 22 -9.38 5.69 9.08
CA GLN A 22 -8.16 4.95 9.43
C GLN A 22 -7.21 5.84 10.23
N ARG A 23 -6.44 5.30 11.18
CA ARG A 23 -5.50 6.14 11.93
C ARG A 23 -4.41 6.70 11.00
N LYS A 24 -4.07 7.99 11.14
CA LYS A 24 -3.02 8.67 10.36
C LYS A 24 -1.71 7.88 10.28
N THR A 25 -1.27 7.29 11.40
CA THR A 25 -0.03 6.51 11.45
C THR A 25 -0.12 5.21 10.64
N GLN A 26 -1.29 4.59 10.56
CA GLN A 26 -1.51 3.37 9.79
C GLN A 26 -1.52 3.67 8.30
N ARG A 27 -2.20 4.76 7.88
CA ARG A 27 -2.12 5.26 6.50
C ARG A 27 -0.69 5.61 6.09
N ALA A 28 0.05 6.32 6.94
CA ALA A 28 1.44 6.67 6.65
C ALA A 28 2.35 5.44 6.51
N ASN A 29 2.17 4.43 7.36
CA ASN A 29 2.92 3.17 7.26
C ASN A 29 2.58 2.40 5.98
N LEU A 30 1.29 2.32 5.62
CA LEU A 30 0.86 1.72 4.36
C LEU A 30 1.44 2.46 3.16
N ALA A 31 1.36 3.79 3.16
CA ALA A 31 1.91 4.61 2.09
C ALA A 31 3.40 4.39 1.88
N LEU A 32 4.17 4.36 2.98
CA LEU A 32 5.60 4.07 2.93
C LEU A 32 5.88 2.66 2.40
N LEU A 33 5.15 1.65 2.88
CA LEU A 33 5.33 0.27 2.43
C LEU A 33 5.02 0.11 0.94
N VAL A 34 3.91 0.69 0.46
CA VAL A 34 3.52 0.64 -0.96
C VAL A 34 4.51 1.42 -1.82
N ALA A 35 4.96 2.60 -1.39
CA ALA A 35 5.99 3.35 -2.11
C ALA A 35 7.28 2.54 -2.27
N THR A 36 7.73 1.88 -1.19
CA THR A 36 8.89 0.98 -1.26
C THR A 36 8.63 -0.20 -2.21
N MET A 37 7.45 -0.82 -2.18
CA MET A 37 7.08 -1.89 -3.12
C MET A 37 7.13 -1.44 -4.58
N LEU A 38 6.68 -0.22 -4.88
CA LEU A 38 6.72 0.35 -6.23
C LEU A 38 8.15 0.67 -6.67
N ASP A 39 8.99 1.16 -5.76
CA ASP A 39 10.40 1.46 -6.03
C ASP A 39 11.21 0.19 -6.30
N VAL A 40 11.13 -0.80 -5.40
CA VAL A 40 11.88 -2.07 -5.54
C VAL A 40 11.22 -3.07 -6.49
N ARG A 41 9.97 -2.82 -6.89
CA ARG A 41 9.14 -3.67 -7.77
C ARG A 41 9.04 -5.13 -7.30
N SER A 42 8.88 -5.33 -6.00
CA SER A 42 8.81 -6.66 -5.38
C SER A 42 7.99 -6.65 -4.10
N ALA A 43 7.28 -7.76 -3.83
CA ALA A 43 6.64 -8.02 -2.54
C ALA A 43 7.53 -8.84 -1.58
N ASN A 44 8.76 -9.18 -1.98
CA ASN A 44 9.67 -9.93 -1.13
C ASN A 44 10.11 -9.09 0.08
N LEU A 45 9.88 -9.58 1.30
CA LEU A 45 10.16 -8.84 2.53
C LEU A 45 11.63 -8.43 2.69
N MET A 46 12.57 -9.21 2.16
CA MET A 46 13.99 -8.88 2.22
C MET A 46 14.33 -7.74 1.25
N ALA A 47 13.82 -7.80 0.01
CA ALA A 47 13.94 -6.72 -0.96
C ALA A 47 13.31 -5.42 -0.42
N LEU A 48 12.15 -5.52 0.22
CA LEU A 48 11.50 -4.39 0.87
C LEU A 48 12.32 -3.84 2.03
N ALA A 49 12.89 -4.69 2.90
CA ALA A 49 13.75 -4.24 3.99
C ALA A 49 15.03 -3.56 3.48
N ALA A 50 15.55 -3.96 2.31
CA ALA A 50 16.70 -3.33 1.68
C ALA A 50 16.36 -1.95 1.09
N GLY A 51 15.18 -1.78 0.47
CA GLY A 51 14.74 -0.53 -0.15
C GLY A 51 13.97 0.44 0.75
N LEU A 52 13.65 0.05 1.99
CA LEU A 52 12.87 0.90 2.90
C LEU A 52 13.68 2.13 3.34
N LEU A 53 13.24 3.31 2.89
CA LEU A 53 13.77 4.62 3.27
C LEU A 53 13.34 5.00 4.70
N ARG A 54 13.93 4.34 5.70
CA ARG A 54 13.90 4.78 7.10
C ARG A 54 15.32 5.01 7.56
N ASP A 55 15.50 6.02 8.40
CA ASP A 55 16.77 6.46 9.02
C ASP A 55 17.37 5.44 10.02
N VAL A 56 16.90 4.19 9.97
CA VAL A 56 17.38 3.11 10.82
C VAL A 56 18.40 2.31 10.01
N ALA A 57 19.67 2.35 10.43
CA ALA A 57 20.78 1.76 9.68
C ALA A 57 20.66 0.24 9.51
N ARG A 58 20.04 -0.47 10.47
CA ARG A 58 20.05 -1.94 10.50
C ARG A 58 18.84 -2.57 9.79
N ILE A 59 19.12 -3.54 8.94
CA ILE A 59 18.13 -4.23 8.09
C ILE A 59 17.11 -5.06 8.88
N ASP A 60 17.51 -5.63 10.02
CA ASP A 60 16.64 -6.39 10.92
C ASP A 60 15.52 -5.51 11.48
N MET A 61 15.83 -4.27 11.86
CA MET A 61 14.83 -3.32 12.34
C MET A 61 13.84 -2.92 11.24
N ARG A 62 14.31 -2.78 10.00
CA ARG A 62 13.46 -2.50 8.84
C ARG A 62 12.53 -3.68 8.54
N TYR A 63 13.06 -4.90 8.57
CA TYR A 63 12.26 -6.12 8.43
C TYR A 63 11.19 -6.23 9.52
N GLN A 64 11.57 -6.07 10.79
CA GLN A 64 10.62 -6.11 11.89
C GLN A 64 9.56 -5.01 11.80
N TRP A 65 9.91 -3.82 11.30
CA TRP A 65 8.94 -2.76 11.05
C TRP A 65 7.92 -3.20 9.99
N ILE A 66 8.35 -3.79 8.88
CA ILE A 66 7.46 -4.32 7.83
C ILE A 66 6.53 -5.38 8.44
N THR A 67 7.08 -6.34 9.21
CA THR A 67 6.28 -7.36 9.90
C THR A 67 5.23 -6.74 10.82
N ARG A 68 5.58 -5.69 11.58
CA ARG A 68 4.62 -5.00 12.46
C ARG A 68 3.50 -4.30 11.69
N VAL A 69 3.79 -3.76 10.49
CA VAL A 69 2.75 -3.17 9.64
C VAL A 69 1.82 -4.26 9.11
N LEU A 70 2.36 -5.35 8.58
CA LEU A 70 1.57 -6.45 8.00
C LEU A 70 0.74 -7.21 9.03
N MET A 71 1.26 -7.37 10.25
CA MET A 71 0.56 -8.06 11.34
C MET A 71 -0.39 -7.14 12.14
N ASN A 72 -0.51 -5.87 11.77
CA ASN A 72 -1.37 -4.94 12.48
C ASN A 72 -2.86 -5.24 12.19
N ARG A 73 -3.54 -5.88 13.14
CA ARG A 73 -4.97 -6.25 13.02
C ARG A 73 -5.93 -5.08 12.84
N LEU A 74 -5.49 -3.85 13.13
CA LEU A 74 -6.28 -2.64 12.89
C LEU A 74 -6.22 -2.17 11.42
N ILE A 75 -5.35 -2.79 10.61
CA ILE A 75 -5.31 -2.63 9.16
C ILE A 75 -6.02 -3.84 8.57
N ASN A 76 -7.30 -3.68 8.21
CA ASN A 76 -8.05 -4.71 7.52
C ASN A 76 -7.81 -4.56 5.99
N PRO A 77 -7.16 -5.54 5.33
CA PRO A 77 -6.88 -5.47 3.89
C PRO A 77 -8.13 -5.28 3.03
N ASP A 78 -9.23 -5.95 3.36
CA ASP A 78 -10.48 -5.86 2.60
C ASP A 78 -11.06 -4.45 2.70
N ALA A 79 -11.04 -3.87 3.90
CA ALA A 79 -11.52 -2.50 4.12
C ALA A 79 -10.62 -1.46 3.42
N VAL A 80 -9.30 -1.70 3.41
CA VAL A 80 -8.34 -0.84 2.70
C VAL A 80 -8.56 -0.91 1.18
N MET A 81 -8.79 -2.10 0.63
CA MET A 81 -8.90 -2.31 -0.83
C MET A 81 -10.29 -1.98 -1.40
N ALA A 82 -11.35 -2.12 -0.62
CA ALA A 82 -12.73 -1.90 -1.07
C ALA A 82 -12.99 -0.54 -1.76
N PRO A 83 -12.53 0.62 -1.25
CA PRO A 83 -12.74 1.89 -1.95
C PRO A 83 -12.01 1.96 -3.30
N PHE A 84 -10.80 1.42 -3.41
CA PHE A 84 -10.07 1.37 -4.69
C PHE A 84 -10.78 0.49 -5.71
N ALA A 85 -11.27 -0.68 -5.29
CA ALA A 85 -12.03 -1.58 -6.14
C ALA A 85 -13.30 -0.88 -6.67
N ARG A 86 -14.03 -0.16 -5.81
CA ARG A 86 -15.20 0.64 -6.22
C ARG A 86 -14.84 1.67 -7.29
N GLU A 87 -13.77 2.44 -7.10
CA GLU A 87 -13.38 3.45 -8.10
C GLU A 87 -12.94 2.85 -9.43
N VAL A 88 -12.31 1.67 -9.42
CA VAL A 88 -12.02 0.94 -10.66
C VAL A 88 -13.33 0.51 -11.34
N LEU A 89 -14.28 -0.07 -10.59
CA LEU A 89 -15.56 -0.53 -11.13
C LEU A 89 -16.44 0.62 -11.65
N CYS A 90 -16.49 1.76 -10.95
CA CYS A 90 -17.20 2.95 -11.42
C CYS A 90 -16.61 3.46 -12.74
N ARG A 91 -15.29 3.61 -12.83
CA ARG A 91 -14.63 4.05 -14.08
C ARG A 91 -14.90 3.11 -15.25
N LEU A 92 -14.91 1.80 -15.01
CA LEU A 92 -15.23 0.81 -16.05
C LEU A 92 -16.68 0.92 -16.52
N SER A 93 -17.59 1.17 -15.58
CA SER A 93 -19.02 1.34 -15.86
C SER A 93 -19.28 2.61 -16.68
N ASP A 94 -18.64 3.72 -16.32
CA ASP A 94 -18.75 5.01 -17.02
C ASP A 94 -18.17 4.95 -18.45
N ASP A 95 -17.10 4.17 -18.65
CA ASP A 95 -16.48 3.93 -19.95
C ASP A 95 -17.25 2.92 -20.84
N GLY A 96 -18.37 2.37 -20.38
CA GLY A 96 -19.12 1.31 -21.08
C GLY A 96 -18.36 -0.01 -21.24
N ARG A 97 -17.27 -0.18 -20.49
CA ARG A 97 -16.41 -1.38 -20.53
C ARG A 97 -16.91 -2.40 -19.50
N ILE A 98 -17.52 -3.49 -19.99
CA ILE A 98 -17.73 -4.68 -19.16
C ILE A 98 -16.35 -5.32 -18.96
N ALA A 99 -15.71 -5.05 -17.83
CA ALA A 99 -14.47 -5.74 -17.51
C ALA A 99 -14.78 -7.22 -17.25
N PRO A 100 -14.06 -8.16 -17.89
CA PRO A 100 -14.10 -9.54 -17.42
C PRO A 100 -13.58 -9.53 -15.99
N VAL A 101 -14.41 -9.97 -15.04
CA VAL A 101 -13.96 -10.30 -13.69
C VAL A 101 -13.16 -11.59 -13.83
N SER A 102 -11.96 -11.50 -14.40
CA SER A 102 -10.97 -12.55 -14.17
C SER A 102 -10.68 -12.45 -12.68
N ALA A 103 -11.31 -13.36 -11.92
CA ALA A 103 -10.98 -13.62 -10.55
C ALA A 103 -9.51 -14.06 -10.52
N ALA A 104 -8.60 -13.09 -10.58
CA ALA A 104 -7.20 -13.28 -10.30
C ALA A 104 -7.14 -13.64 -8.84
N ARG A 105 -7.29 -14.94 -8.60
CA ARG A 105 -6.95 -15.72 -7.43
C ARG A 105 -6.17 -14.85 -6.47
N MET A 106 -6.90 -14.30 -5.50
CA MET A 106 -6.33 -13.60 -4.36
C MET A 106 -5.46 -14.65 -3.67
N VAL A 107 -4.16 -14.59 -3.94
CA VAL A 107 -3.17 -15.53 -3.41
C VAL A 107 -3.19 -15.36 -1.90
N LEU A 108 -3.89 -16.28 -1.23
CA LEU A 108 -3.61 -16.72 0.13
C LEU A 108 -2.55 -17.82 0.05
#